data_AF-A0A060UK17-F1
#
_entry.id   AF-A0A060UK17-F1
#
_cell.length_a   1.000
_cell.length_b   1.000
_cell.length_c   1.000
_cell.angle_alpha   90.00
_cell.angle_beta   90.00
_cell.angle_gamma   90.00
#
_symmetry.space_group_name_H-M   'P 1'
#
loop_
_entity.id
_entity.type
_entity.pdbx_description
1 polymer ?
#
loop_
_entity_poly.entity_id
_entity_poly.type
_entity_poly.pdbx_seq_one_letter_code
_entity_poly.pdbx_strand_id
1 'polypeptide(L)'
;MEQYPDEKVVEVAMQLWVKMSVEIVTIIGLDGFNALYQRSVILAEAKSPWQESDTKEMQSYDIITLLKHADGTQTPTQIRSINCLLLTTFSDILSSLIGDQLTSRILEVAWEGTVINQVRG
;
A
#
# COMPACT_ATOMS: atom_id res chain seq x y z
N MET A 1 -17.83 -7.31 -7.67
CA MET A 1 -16.49 -7.01 -7.10
C MET A 1 -15.55 -7.93 -7.85
N GLU A 2 -14.99 -7.46 -8.96
CA GLU A 2 -14.11 -8.26 -9.83
C GLU A 2 -12.92 -8.72 -8.98
N GLN A 3 -12.91 -9.99 -8.59
CA GLN A 3 -11.78 -10.59 -7.88
C GLN A 3 -10.67 -10.75 -8.92
N TYR A 4 -9.67 -9.85 -8.85
CA TYR A 4 -8.40 -10.06 -9.53
C TYR A 4 -7.90 -11.47 -9.24
N PRO A 5 -7.41 -12.21 -10.26
CA PRO A 5 -6.86 -13.54 -10.03
C PRO A 5 -5.76 -13.45 -8.98
N ASP A 6 -5.81 -14.38 -8.04
CA ASP A 6 -4.94 -14.49 -6.88
C ASP A 6 -3.44 -14.40 -7.23
N GLU A 7 -3.08 -14.84 -8.45
CA GLU A 7 -1.74 -14.78 -9.02
C GLU A 7 -1.17 -13.35 -9.21
N LYS A 8 -2.01 -12.31 -9.17
CA LYS A 8 -1.59 -10.92 -9.43
C LYS A 8 -1.74 -9.97 -8.24
N VAL A 9 -2.11 -10.48 -7.07
CA VAL A 9 -2.40 -9.62 -5.90
C VAL A 9 -1.18 -8.77 -5.50
N VAL A 10 0.02 -9.37 -5.52
CA VAL A 10 1.28 -8.67 -5.22
C VAL A 10 1.59 -7.60 -6.26
N GLU A 11 1.42 -7.91 -7.54
CA GLU A 11 1.66 -6.99 -8.66
C GLU A 11 0.72 -5.77 -8.58
N VAL A 12 -0.57 -6.01 -8.35
CA VAL A 12 -1.57 -4.94 -8.21
C VAL A 12 -1.26 -4.07 -6.99
N ALA A 13 -0.92 -4.68 -5.86
CA ALA A 13 -0.51 -3.94 -4.66
C ALA A 13 0.71 -3.06 -4.94
N MET A 14 1.72 -3.59 -5.61
CA MET A 14 2.93 -2.85 -5.98
C MET A 14 2.60 -1.67 -6.88
N GLN A 15 1.77 -1.87 -7.91
CA GLN A 15 1.37 -0.80 -8.82
C GLN A 15 0.61 0.32 -8.10
N LEU A 16 -0.28 -0.01 -7.17
CA LEU A 16 -1.00 0.99 -6.37
C LEU A 16 -0.04 1.86 -5.55
N TRP A 17 0.92 1.23 -4.87
CA TRP A 17 1.90 1.92 -4.05
C TRP A 17 2.88 2.77 -4.86
N VAL A 18 3.35 2.28 -6.00
CA VAL A 18 4.24 3.04 -6.90
C VAL A 18 3.54 4.28 -7.44
N LYS A 19 2.27 4.17 -7.86
CA LYS A 19 1.54 5.34 -8.38
C LYS A 19 1.28 6.38 -7.29
N MET A 20 0.88 5.95 -6.09
CA MET A 20 0.70 6.86 -4.96
C MET A 20 2.00 7.54 -4.56
N SER A 21 3.12 6.82 -4.55
CA SER A 21 4.40 7.39 -4.14
C SER A 21 4.83 8.51 -5.07
N VAL A 22 4.62 8.36 -6.39
CA VAL A 22 4.89 9.43 -7.36
C VAL A 22 4.18 10.72 -6.98
N GLU A 23 2.87 10.68 -6.73
CA GLU A 23 2.10 11.88 -6.39
C GLU A 23 2.48 12.45 -5.01
N ILE A 24 2.58 11.60 -3.99
CA ILE A 24 2.81 12.04 -2.61
C ILE A 24 4.22 12.61 -2.41
N VAL A 25 5.23 12.03 -3.08
CA VAL A 25 6.62 12.51 -3.03
C VAL A 25 6.72 13.94 -3.57
N THR A 26 5.86 14.38 -4.48
CA THR A 26 5.86 15.78 -4.94
C THR A 26 5.43 16.78 -3.86
N ILE A 27 4.74 16.32 -2.82
CA ILE A 27 4.16 17.16 -1.76
C ILE A 27 5.04 17.14 -0.52
N ILE A 28 5.43 15.95 -0.06
CA ILE A 28 6.15 15.77 1.21
C ILE A 28 7.61 15.31 1.03
N GLY A 29 8.08 15.13 -0.20
CA GLY A 29 9.41 14.61 -0.51
C GLY A 29 9.53 13.09 -0.28
N LEU A 30 10.63 12.52 -0.78
CA LEU A 30 10.91 11.08 -0.67
C LEU A 30 11.09 10.63 0.78
N ASP A 31 11.86 11.40 1.56
CA ASP A 31 12.10 11.08 2.97
C ASP A 31 10.82 11.18 3.80
N GLY A 32 9.95 12.16 3.50
CA GLY A 32 8.63 12.29 4.14
C GLY A 32 7.72 11.10 3.81
N PHE A 33 7.70 10.67 2.54
CA PHE A 33 6.97 9.47 2.14
C PHE A 33 7.48 8.22 2.86
N ASN A 34 8.81 8.02 2.90
CA ASN A 34 9.42 6.87 3.57
C ASN A 34 9.10 6.86 5.07
N ALA A 35 9.23 8.00 5.76
CA ALA A 35 8.90 8.12 7.18
C ALA A 35 7.42 7.82 7.45
N LEU A 36 6.52 8.32 6.60
CA LEU A 36 5.09 8.06 6.69
C LEU A 36 4.76 6.58 6.47
N TYR A 37 5.37 5.96 5.46
CA TYR A 37 5.22 4.54 5.18
C TYR A 37 5.67 3.68 6.36
N GLN A 38 6.87 3.94 6.90
CA GLN A 38 7.39 3.24 8.08
C GLN A 38 6.45 3.33 9.28
N ARG A 39 5.96 4.54 9.57
CA ARG A 39 4.99 4.76 10.65
C ARG A 39 3.69 3.99 10.41
N SER A 40 3.26 3.89 9.15
CA SER A 40 2.06 3.15 8.77
C SER A 40 2.22 1.65 8.99
N VAL A 41 3.38 1.08 8.65
CA VAL A 41 3.70 -0.33 8.91
C VAL A 41 3.62 -0.63 10.42
N ILE A 42 4.33 0.16 11.24
CA ILE A 42 4.35 -0.02 12.71
C ILE A 42 2.93 0.01 13.29
N LEU A 43 2.09 0.94 12.83
CA LEU A 43 0.72 1.07 13.33
C LEU A 43 -0.23 -0.01 12.77
N ALA A 44 -0.03 -0.46 11.54
CA ALA A 44 -0.81 -1.55 10.95
C ALA A 44 -0.53 -2.88 11.67
N GLU A 45 0.76 -3.18 11.91
CA GLU A 45 1.19 -4.36 12.68
C GLU A 45 0.62 -4.34 14.11
N ALA A 46 0.62 -3.17 14.76
CA ALA A 46 0.05 -3.04 16.10
C ALA A 46 -1.47 -3.30 16.15
N LYS A 47 -2.22 -2.97 15.08
CA LYS A 47 -3.68 -3.19 14.98
C LYS A 47 -4.05 -4.64 14.67
N SER A 48 -3.20 -5.34 13.94
CA SER A 48 -3.37 -6.75 13.61
C SER A 48 -1.98 -7.35 13.52
N PRO A 49 -1.49 -8.03 14.59
CA PRO A 49 -0.20 -8.69 14.55
C PRO A 49 -0.23 -9.69 13.40
N TRP A 50 0.48 -9.38 12.32
CA TRP A 50 0.67 -10.31 11.23
C TRP A 50 1.33 -11.54 11.88
N GLN A 51 0.73 -12.72 11.71
CA GLN A 51 1.01 -13.90 12.55
C GLN A 51 2.52 -14.10 12.72
N GLU A 52 2.96 -14.58 13.91
CA GLU A 52 4.35 -14.58 14.42
C GLU A 52 5.45 -15.12 13.47
N SER A 53 5.08 -15.72 12.34
CA SER A 53 5.98 -16.20 11.28
C SER A 53 6.32 -15.13 10.22
N ASP A 54 5.52 -14.06 10.08
CA ASP A 54 5.59 -13.13 8.94
C ASP A 54 6.32 -11.81 9.26
N THR A 55 6.41 -11.39 10.54
CA THR A 55 6.86 -10.04 10.92
C THR A 55 8.37 -9.85 10.96
N LYS A 56 9.16 -10.93 11.11
CA LYS A 56 10.62 -10.79 11.25
C LYS A 56 11.31 -10.41 9.95
N GLU A 57 10.69 -10.72 8.81
CA GLU A 57 11.23 -10.43 7.46
C GLU A 57 10.56 -9.21 6.81
N MET A 58 9.41 -8.77 7.33
CA MET A 58 8.68 -7.61 6.83
C MET A 58 9.26 -6.25 7.27
N GLN A 59 10.36 -6.27 8.04
CA GLN A 59 11.11 -5.08 8.43
C GLN A 59 11.91 -4.43 7.29
N SER A 60 11.76 -4.91 6.05
CA SER A 60 12.28 -4.15 4.92
C SER A 60 11.47 -2.89 4.72
N TYR A 61 12.09 -1.75 5.00
CA TYR A 61 11.55 -0.40 4.84
C TYR A 61 11.29 -0.01 3.37
N ASP A 62 11.58 -0.91 2.43
CA ASP A 62 11.29 -0.75 1.02
C ASP A 62 10.05 -1.56 0.64
N ILE A 63 9.05 -0.86 0.14
CA ILE A 63 7.79 -1.41 -0.33
C ILE A 63 7.96 -2.47 -1.43
N ILE A 64 9.01 -2.32 -2.25
CA ILE A 64 9.34 -3.27 -3.31
C ILE A 64 9.89 -4.56 -2.70
N THR A 65 10.72 -4.45 -1.69
CA THR A 65 11.28 -5.60 -0.99
C THR A 65 10.20 -6.33 -0.18
N LEU A 66 9.35 -5.59 0.53
CA LEU A 66 8.23 -6.13 1.31
C LEU A 66 7.24 -6.93 0.44
N LEU A 67 6.92 -6.43 -0.76
CA LEU A 67 6.01 -7.12 -1.68
C LEU A 67 6.68 -8.30 -2.41
N LYS A 68 7.98 -8.24 -2.71
CA LYS A 68 8.72 -9.37 -3.30
C LYS A 68 8.88 -10.56 -2.35
N HIS A 69 8.89 -10.33 -1.04
CA HIS A 69 9.00 -11.40 -0.04
C HIS A 69 7.65 -12.07 0.29
N ALA A 70 6.52 -11.38 0.07
CA ALA A 70 5.19 -11.95 0.24
C ALA A 70 4.89 -13.14 -0.69
N ASP A 71 5.68 -13.31 -1.76
CA ASP A 71 5.51 -14.30 -2.83
C ASP A 71 5.82 -15.76 -2.38
N GLY A 72 6.28 -15.98 -1.14
CA GLY A 72 6.70 -17.29 -0.65
C GLY A 72 5.94 -17.87 0.55
N THR A 73 5.31 -17.05 1.39
CA THR A 73 4.77 -17.49 2.69
C THR A 73 3.31 -17.15 2.93
N GLN A 74 2.74 -16.20 2.17
CA GLN A 74 1.41 -15.67 2.43
C GLN A 74 0.40 -16.05 1.34
N THR A 75 -0.83 -16.33 1.76
CA THR A 75 -1.94 -16.52 0.82
C THR A 75 -2.34 -15.19 0.16
N PRO A 76 -2.85 -15.21 -1.08
CA PRO A 76 -3.40 -14.02 -1.75
C PRO A 76 -4.40 -13.24 -0.89
N THR A 77 -5.21 -13.93 -0.09
CA THR A 77 -6.16 -13.33 0.86
C THR A 77 -5.44 -12.58 2.00
N GLN A 78 -4.39 -13.15 2.56
CA GLN A 78 -3.58 -12.48 3.60
C GLN A 78 -2.90 -11.24 3.02
N ILE A 79 -2.28 -11.35 1.84
CA ILE A 79 -1.61 -10.22 1.16
C ILE A 79 -2.61 -9.09 0.92
N ARG A 80 -3.82 -9.40 0.47
CA ARG A 80 -4.89 -8.41 0.27
C ARG A 80 -5.29 -7.74 1.58
N SER A 81 -5.52 -8.51 2.63
CA SER A 81 -5.91 -7.99 3.95
C SER A 81 -4.84 -7.07 4.53
N ILE A 82 -3.57 -7.48 4.45
CA ILE A 82 -2.43 -6.71 4.94
C ILE A 82 -2.29 -5.41 4.14
N ASN A 83 -2.32 -5.49 2.81
CA ASN A 83 -2.24 -4.30 1.95
C ASN A 83 -3.40 -3.34 2.21
N CYS A 84 -4.63 -3.82 2.36
CA CYS A 84 -5.78 -2.98 2.69
C CYS A 84 -5.57 -2.26 4.04
N LEU A 85 -5.16 -2.99 5.09
CA LEU A 85 -4.93 -2.39 6.41
C LEU A 85 -3.82 -1.32 6.37
N LEU A 86 -2.75 -1.60 5.62
CA LEU A 86 -1.62 -0.68 5.47
C LEU A 86 -2.03 0.58 4.68
N LEU A 87 -2.74 0.42 3.56
CA LEU A 87 -3.25 1.52 2.75
C LEU A 87 -4.21 2.41 3.55
N THR A 88 -5.13 1.81 4.32
CA THR A 88 -6.03 2.55 5.20
C THR A 88 -5.25 3.32 6.25
N THR A 89 -4.34 2.66 6.96
CA THR A 89 -3.54 3.31 8.02
C THR A 89 -2.68 4.44 7.44
N PHE A 90 -2.06 4.24 6.29
CA PHE A 90 -1.28 5.27 5.60
C PHE A 90 -2.14 6.47 5.21
N SER A 91 -3.30 6.22 4.60
CA SER A 91 -4.23 7.27 4.15
C SER A 91 -4.79 8.06 5.33
N ASP A 92 -5.11 7.40 6.45
CA ASP A 92 -5.56 8.06 7.68
C ASP A 92 -4.49 9.02 8.23
N ILE A 93 -3.24 8.58 8.25
CA ILE A 93 -2.14 9.42 8.73
C ILE A 93 -1.91 10.58 7.77
N LEU A 94 -1.91 10.33 6.46
CA LEU A 94 -1.75 11.38 5.45
C LEU A 94 -2.86 12.43 5.60
N SER A 95 -4.12 12.00 5.68
CA SER A 95 -5.28 12.86 5.98
C SER A 95 -5.09 13.69 7.23
N SER A 96 -4.56 13.12 8.32
CA SER A 96 -4.30 13.87 9.54
C SER A 96 -3.23 14.96 9.39
N LEU A 97 -2.33 14.83 8.41
CA LEU A 97 -1.23 15.76 8.16
C LEU A 97 -1.60 16.86 7.15
N ILE A 98 -2.32 16.50 6.08
CA ILE A 98 -2.56 17.42 4.95
C ILE A 98 -4.05 17.68 4.67
N GLY A 99 -4.95 17.06 5.44
CA GLY A 99 -6.39 17.20 5.33
C GLY A 99 -7.04 16.22 4.35
N ASP A 100 -8.25 15.79 4.68
CA ASP A 100 -9.01 14.76 3.94
C ASP A 100 -9.25 15.10 2.48
N GLN A 101 -9.55 16.37 2.19
CA GLN A 101 -9.85 16.81 0.83
C GLN A 101 -8.63 16.64 -0.09
N LEU A 102 -7.44 17.01 0.39
CA LEU A 102 -6.21 16.91 -0.39
C LEU A 102 -5.78 15.45 -0.52
N THR A 103 -5.82 14.68 0.57
CA THR A 103 -5.56 13.22 0.54
C THR A 103 -6.45 12.53 -0.49
N SER A 104 -7.76 12.78 -0.46
CA SER A 104 -8.70 12.15 -1.39
C SER A 104 -8.37 12.47 -2.84
N ARG A 105 -8.04 13.73 -3.15
CA ARG A 105 -7.71 14.14 -4.52
C ARG A 105 -6.39 13.53 -5.01
N ILE A 106 -5.38 13.43 -4.14
CA ILE A 106 -4.11 12.79 -4.48
C ILE A 106 -4.31 11.32 -4.79
N LEU A 107 -5.05 10.60 -3.94
CA LEU A 107 -5.34 9.18 -4.12
C LEU A 107 -6.16 8.94 -5.39
N GLU A 108 -7.14 9.81 -5.67
CA GLU A 108 -7.90 9.79 -6.91
C GLU A 108 -6.98 9.93 -8.13
N VAL A 109 -6.13 10.97 -8.17
CA VAL A 109 -5.18 11.19 -9.27
C VAL A 109 -4.19 10.04 -9.42
N ALA A 110 -3.63 9.53 -8.32
CA ALA A 110 -2.71 8.41 -8.32
C ALA A 110 -3.34 7.13 -8.89
N TRP A 111 -4.65 6.95 -8.73
CA TRP A 111 -5.36 5.75 -9.16
C TRP A 111 -6.24 5.93 -10.40
N GLU A 112 -6.40 7.16 -10.91
CA GLU A 112 -7.01 7.47 -12.21
C GLU A 112 -6.25 6.69 -13.30
N GLY A 113 -6.87 5.60 -13.80
CA GLY A 113 -6.29 4.68 -14.79
C GLY A 113 -5.91 3.29 -14.27
N THR A 114 -5.94 3.04 -12.95
CA THR A 114 -5.79 1.69 -12.37
C THR A 114 -7.12 0.92 -12.37
N VAL A 115 -8.25 1.62 -12.41
CA VAL A 115 -9.61 1.05 -12.44
C VAL A 115 -10.22 1.03 -13.87
N ILE A 116 -9.65 1.74 -14.85
CA ILE A 116 -10.30 1.98 -16.17
C ILE A 116 -9.51 1.42 -17.36
N ASN A 117 -8.75 0.34 -17.20
CA ASN A 117 -8.02 -0.31 -18.30
C ASN A 117 -8.40 -1.78 -18.56
N GLN A 118 -9.63 -2.19 -18.24
CA GLN A 118 -10.19 -3.48 -18.68
C GLN A 118 -11.56 -3.40 -19.39
N VAL A 119 -11.83 -2.31 -20.12
CA VAL A 119 -12.99 -2.27 -21.05
C VAL A 119 -12.58 -1.91 -22.49
N ARG A 120 -11.29 -1.83 -22.80
CA ARG A 120 -10.82 -1.73 -24.20
C ARG A 120 -9.55 -2.55 -24.40
N GLY A 121 -9.75 -3.77 -24.88
CA GLY A 121 -8.74 -4.75 -25.27
C GLY A 121 -9.34 -6.14 -25.26
#